data_AF-A0A940MW03-F1
#
_entry.id   AF-A0A940MW03-F1
#
_cell.length_a   1.000
_cell.length_b   1.000
_cell.length_c   1.000
_cell.angle_alpha   90.00
_cell.angle_beta   90.00
_cell.angle_gamma   90.00
#
_symmetry.space_group_name_H-M   'P 1'
#
loop_
_entity.id
_entity.type
_entity.pdbx_description
1 polymer ?
#
loop_
_entity_poly.entity_id
_entity_poly.type
_entity_poly.pdbx_seq_one_letter_code
_entity_poly.pdbx_strand_id
1 'polypeptide(L)'
;MSHLPNSAELTNVEKIDQIISMLDALGEGYRIPLLRAARNKELGLLLATYGEPIRSRYLKLPGPTVIVLHGDHPEDNGPASWPQARKLVDWAVSAVIHATGGQAEHYALVATMAPLHGRILLIETGFHHHPAWLELISKRRPRLPVLNIVPPPGHQHPAPSSPQEVH
;
A
#
# COMPACT_ATOMS: atom_id res chain seq x y z
N MET A 1 1.14 -15.37 2.26
CA MET A 1 2.27 -14.76 2.99
C MET A 1 2.99 -13.87 1.99
N SER A 2 3.07 -12.56 2.22
CA SER A 2 3.74 -11.64 1.30
C SER A 2 5.25 -11.88 1.31
N HIS A 3 5.85 -11.99 0.13
CA HIS A 3 7.29 -12.29 -0.06
C HIS A 3 8.16 -11.03 -0.21
N LEU A 4 7.66 -9.87 0.21
CA LEU A 4 8.41 -8.62 0.13
C LEU A 4 9.55 -8.58 1.17
N PRO A 5 10.72 -8.01 0.81
CA PRO A 5 11.78 -7.77 1.78
C PRO A 5 11.32 -6.79 2.88
N ASN A 6 11.85 -6.92 4.09
CA ASN A 6 11.65 -5.99 5.22
C ASN A 6 11.67 -4.53 4.75
N SER A 7 10.83 -3.68 5.36
CA SER A 7 10.54 -2.29 4.97
C SER A 7 11.73 -1.61 4.32
N ALA A 8 11.72 -1.58 2.99
CA ALA A 8 12.83 -1.10 2.19
C ALA A 8 12.44 0.19 1.49
N GLU A 9 13.25 1.22 1.69
CA GLU A 9 13.27 2.33 0.74
C GLU A 9 13.90 1.81 -0.56
N LEU A 10 13.18 2.01 -1.64
CA LEU A 10 13.55 1.51 -2.96
C LEU A 10 14.20 2.63 -3.76
N THR A 11 15.52 2.75 -3.60
CA THR A 11 16.35 3.74 -4.33
C THR A 11 17.44 3.11 -5.20
N ASN A 12 17.75 1.83 -4.99
CA ASN A 12 18.70 1.08 -5.81
C ASN A 12 17.97 0.40 -6.98
N VAL A 13 18.30 0.80 -8.21
CA VAL A 13 17.68 0.31 -9.45
C VAL A 13 17.80 -1.20 -9.60
N GLU A 14 18.98 -1.79 -9.36
CA GLU A 14 19.21 -3.23 -9.48
C GLU A 14 18.36 -4.01 -8.48
N LYS A 15 18.24 -3.50 -7.25
CA LYS A 15 17.39 -4.09 -6.22
C LYS A 15 15.91 -4.01 -6.61
N ILE A 16 15.49 -2.90 -7.23
CA ILE A 16 14.11 -2.75 -7.71
C ILE A 16 13.84 -3.75 -8.85
N ASP A 17 14.76 -3.92 -9.80
CA ASP A 17 14.63 -4.88 -10.89
C ASP A 17 14.56 -6.33 -10.38
N GLN A 18 15.33 -6.66 -9.34
CA GLN A 18 15.23 -7.95 -8.65
C GLN A 18 13.84 -8.14 -7.99
N ILE A 19 13.32 -7.12 -7.30
CA ILE A 19 12.00 -7.17 -6.67
C ILE A 19 10.90 -7.31 -7.73
N ILE A 20 10.97 -6.57 -8.83
CA ILE A 20 10.04 -6.71 -9.96
C ILE A 20 10.04 -8.14 -10.48
N SER A 21 11.23 -8.69 -10.76
CA SER A 21 11.36 -10.05 -11.30
C SER A 21 10.82 -11.11 -10.33
N MET A 22 11.07 -10.94 -9.03
CA MET A 22 10.57 -11.82 -7.98
C MET A 22 9.03 -11.76 -7.87
N LEU A 23 8.44 -10.56 -7.82
CA LEU A 23 6.99 -10.42 -7.67
C LEU A 23 6.24 -10.91 -8.91
N ASP A 24 6.80 -10.69 -10.11
CA ASP A 24 6.23 -11.21 -11.35
C ASP A 24 6.17 -12.75 -11.33
N ALA A 25 7.27 -13.40 -10.91
CA ALA A 25 7.33 -14.85 -10.76
C ALA A 25 6.36 -15.42 -9.70
N LEU A 26 5.97 -14.61 -8.72
CA LEU A 26 5.01 -14.97 -7.66
C LEU A 26 3.56 -14.65 -8.02
N GLY A 27 3.28 -14.10 -9.21
CA GLY A 27 1.94 -13.64 -9.59
C GLY A 27 1.49 -12.37 -8.85
N GLU A 28 2.39 -11.70 -8.15
CA GLU A 28 2.17 -10.42 -7.46
C GLU A 28 2.57 -9.20 -8.33
N GLY A 29 2.60 -9.39 -9.65
CA GLY A 29 3.03 -8.38 -10.63
C GLY A 29 2.16 -7.10 -10.65
N TYR A 30 1.02 -7.09 -9.97
CA TYR A 30 0.13 -5.93 -9.91
C TYR A 30 0.79 -4.68 -9.29
N ARG A 31 1.83 -4.82 -8.44
CA ARG A 31 2.58 -3.67 -7.88
C ARG A 31 3.68 -3.14 -8.79
N ILE A 32 4.00 -3.83 -9.90
CA ILE A 32 5.08 -3.45 -10.82
C ILE A 32 5.00 -2.00 -11.31
N PRO A 33 3.82 -1.41 -11.60
CA PRO A 33 3.73 0.00 -11.99
C PRO A 33 4.35 0.97 -10.97
N LEU A 34 4.14 0.77 -9.66
CA LEU A 34 4.76 1.59 -8.62
C LEU A 34 6.28 1.40 -8.59
N LEU A 35 6.73 0.15 -8.72
CA LEU A 35 8.16 -0.18 -8.71
C LEU A 35 8.88 0.44 -9.91
N ARG A 36 8.27 0.44 -11.09
CA ARG A 36 8.81 1.10 -12.29
C ARG A 36 8.91 2.61 -12.11
N ALA A 37 7.88 3.26 -11.55
CA ALA A 37 7.92 4.69 -11.26
C ALA A 37 9.03 5.04 -10.26
N ALA A 38 9.21 4.22 -9.21
CA ALA A 38 10.31 4.38 -8.26
C ALA A 38 11.69 4.19 -8.92
N ARG A 39 11.83 3.15 -9.75
CA ARG A 39 13.03 2.86 -10.54
C ARG A 39 13.44 4.04 -11.42
N ASN A 40 12.46 4.67 -12.06
CA ASN A 40 12.64 5.83 -12.93
C ASN A 40 12.84 7.15 -12.15
N LYS A 41 12.83 7.10 -10.80
CA LYS A 41 12.94 8.26 -9.91
C LYS A 41 11.79 9.27 -10.09
N GLU A 42 10.64 8.81 -10.55
CA GLU A 42 9.43 9.63 -10.66
C GLU A 42 8.79 9.87 -9.28
N LEU A 43 9.02 8.94 -8.34
CA LEU A 43 8.58 9.02 -6.95
C LEU A 43 9.54 8.28 -6.01
N GLY A 44 9.54 8.65 -4.73
CA GLY A 44 10.04 7.82 -3.65
C GLY A 44 9.02 6.75 -3.27
N LEU A 45 9.46 5.51 -3.09
CA LEU A 45 8.58 4.40 -2.72
C LEU A 45 9.08 3.71 -1.46
N LEU A 46 8.17 3.55 -0.49
CA LEU A 46 8.34 2.72 0.69
C LEU A 46 7.25 1.66 0.72
N LEU A 47 7.65 0.39 0.72
CA LEU A 47 6.78 -0.73 1.00
C LEU A 47 6.94 -1.09 2.48
N ALA A 48 5.90 -0.87 3.28
CA ALA A 48 5.92 -1.18 4.70
C ALA A 48 5.15 -2.48 4.96
N THR A 49 5.81 -3.38 5.69
CA THR A 49 5.23 -4.65 6.11
C THR A 49 4.56 -4.49 7.47
N TYR A 50 3.52 -5.29 7.72
CA TYR A 50 2.83 -5.37 9.01
C TYR A 50 3.82 -5.44 10.19
N GLY A 51 3.52 -4.67 11.25
CA GLY A 51 4.30 -4.67 12.50
C GLY A 51 5.61 -3.89 12.45
N GLU A 52 6.10 -3.47 11.28
CA GLU A 52 7.38 -2.78 11.18
C GLU A 52 7.27 -1.25 11.39
N PRO A 53 8.14 -0.66 12.23
CA PRO A 53 8.14 0.78 12.42
C PRO A 53 8.72 1.49 11.19
N ILE A 54 7.89 2.33 10.56
CA ILE A 54 8.35 3.27 9.51
C ILE A 54 9.29 4.30 10.14
N ARG A 55 10.54 4.35 9.68
CA ARG A 55 11.51 5.31 10.21
C ARG A 55 11.18 6.72 9.71
N SER A 56 11.33 7.71 10.59
CA SER A 56 10.99 9.11 10.30
C SER A 56 11.70 9.71 9.09
N ARG A 57 12.89 9.20 8.73
CA ARG A 57 13.62 9.60 7.53
C ARG A 57 12.83 9.40 6.24
N TYR A 58 11.98 8.37 6.17
CA TYR A 58 11.17 8.09 4.98
C TYR A 58 10.07 9.14 4.78
N LEU A 59 9.66 9.82 5.85
CA LEU A 59 8.70 10.92 5.77
C LEU A 59 9.32 12.22 5.24
N LYS A 60 10.65 12.25 5.08
CA LYS A 60 11.45 13.39 4.64
C LYS A 60 12.06 13.17 3.25
N LEU A 61 11.65 12.14 2.52
CA LEU A 61 12.14 11.91 1.16
C LEU A 61 11.82 13.14 0.28
N PRO A 62 12.76 13.59 -0.55
CA PRO A 62 12.53 14.71 -1.45
C PRO A 62 11.57 14.29 -2.59
N GLY A 63 10.69 15.20 -2.99
CA GLY A 63 9.77 14.99 -4.12
C GLY A 63 8.53 14.15 -3.79
N PRO A 64 7.78 13.72 -4.83
CA PRO A 64 6.63 12.84 -4.69
C PRO A 64 7.00 11.55 -3.96
N THR A 65 6.16 11.10 -3.02
CA THR A 65 6.44 9.90 -2.22
C THR A 65 5.17 9.09 -2.01
N VAL A 66 5.27 7.77 -2.21
CA VAL A 66 4.21 6.80 -1.91
C VAL A 66 4.69 5.90 -0.78
N ILE A 67 3.90 5.83 0.29
CA ILE A 67 4.06 4.83 1.35
C ILE A 67 2.94 3.81 1.21
N VAL A 68 3.28 2.55 1.03
CA VAL A 68 2.34 1.43 0.93
C VAL A 68 2.33 0.68 2.25
N LEU A 69 1.16 0.58 2.89
CA LEU A 69 0.93 -0.28 4.04
C LEU A 69 0.30 -1.59 3.57
N HIS A 70 0.99 -2.71 3.77
CA HIS A 70 0.48 -4.02 3.37
C HIS A 70 -0.31 -4.65 4.51
N GLY A 71 -1.64 -4.67 4.39
CA GLY A 71 -2.58 -5.20 5.38
C GLY A 71 -3.02 -6.66 5.15
N ASP A 72 -2.42 -7.39 4.22
CA ASP A 72 -2.77 -8.80 3.94
C ASP A 72 -2.18 -9.80 4.97
N HIS A 73 -1.91 -9.35 6.20
CA HIS A 73 -1.47 -10.22 7.28
C HIS A 73 -2.69 -10.78 8.04
N PRO A 74 -2.73 -12.07 8.41
CA PRO A 74 -3.85 -12.65 9.17
C PRO A 74 -4.15 -11.96 10.50
N GLU A 75 -3.14 -11.26 11.06
CA GLU A 75 -3.25 -10.50 12.31
C GLU A 75 -3.51 -8.99 12.07
N ASP A 76 -3.71 -8.56 10.83
CA ASP A 76 -4.13 -7.19 10.58
C ASP A 76 -5.45 -6.92 11.32
N ASN A 77 -5.50 -5.77 11.98
CA ASN A 77 -6.66 -5.27 12.73
C ASN A 77 -6.95 -3.84 12.26
N GLY A 78 -6.69 -3.58 10.99
CA GLY A 78 -6.79 -2.28 10.35
C GLY A 78 -5.82 -1.27 10.98
N PRO A 79 -6.24 -0.02 11.25
CA PRO A 79 -5.33 1.02 11.73
C PRO A 79 -4.67 0.72 13.08
N ALA A 80 -5.28 -0.13 13.91
CA ALA A 80 -4.75 -0.49 15.22
C ALA A 80 -3.41 -1.26 15.13
N SER A 81 -3.20 -1.99 14.03
CA SER A 81 -1.98 -2.74 13.76
C SER A 81 -0.79 -1.88 13.33
N TRP A 82 -1.02 -0.57 13.13
CA TRP A 82 -0.02 0.38 12.69
C TRP A 82 0.16 1.46 13.75
N PRO A 83 1.14 1.33 14.67
CA PRO A 83 1.39 2.33 15.71
C PRO A 83 1.59 3.75 15.16
N GLN A 84 2.01 3.86 13.91
CA GLN A 84 2.25 5.11 13.21
C GLN A 84 1.09 5.58 12.33
N ALA A 85 -0.04 4.86 12.26
CA ALA A 85 -1.16 5.17 11.36
C ALA A 85 -1.57 6.65 11.40
N ARG A 86 -1.75 7.17 12.62
CA ARG A 86 -2.09 8.58 12.86
C ARG A 86 -1.08 9.53 12.22
N LYS A 87 0.20 9.29 12.45
CA LYS A 87 1.30 10.11 11.93
C LYS A 87 1.39 10.04 10.40
N LEU A 88 1.13 8.87 9.82
CA LEU A 88 1.14 8.68 8.38
C LEU A 88 -0.03 9.39 7.71
N VAL A 89 -1.22 9.35 8.32
CA VAL A 89 -2.39 10.13 7.88
C VAL A 89 -2.10 11.63 7.95
N ASP A 90 -1.46 12.10 9.02
CA ASP A 90 -1.08 13.51 9.17
C ASP A 90 0.02 13.93 8.17
N TRP A 91 0.88 12.99 7.77
CA TRP A 91 1.93 13.20 6.76
C TRP A 91 1.36 13.24 5.33
N ALA A 92 0.29 12.50 5.03
CA ALA A 92 -0.25 12.38 3.70
C ALA A 92 -0.90 13.68 3.18
N VAL A 93 -0.75 13.93 1.88
CA VAL A 93 -1.53 14.95 1.14
C VAL A 93 -2.75 14.33 0.46
N SER A 94 -2.69 13.05 0.10
CA SER A 94 -3.83 12.24 -0.29
C SER A 94 -3.67 10.80 0.20
N ALA A 95 -4.78 10.08 0.31
CA ALA A 95 -4.79 8.68 0.69
C ALA A 95 -5.53 7.83 -0.35
N VAL A 96 -5.10 6.57 -0.46
CA VAL A 96 -5.79 5.54 -1.23
C VAL A 96 -6.03 4.37 -0.30
N ILE A 97 -7.28 3.95 -0.14
CA ILE A 97 -7.62 2.72 0.57
C ILE A 97 -7.96 1.68 -0.50
N HIS A 98 -7.10 0.69 -0.64
CA HIS A 98 -7.25 -0.44 -1.54
C HIS A 98 -7.64 -1.66 -0.73
N ALA A 99 -8.94 -1.99 -0.80
CA ALA A 99 -9.55 -3.03 0.00
C ALA A 99 -10.14 -4.15 -0.87
N THR A 100 -9.46 -4.46 -1.98
CA THR A 100 -9.87 -5.45 -2.99
C THR A 100 -8.66 -6.24 -3.48
N GLY A 101 -8.88 -7.20 -4.37
CA GLY A 101 -7.78 -7.94 -5.01
C GLY A 101 -6.84 -7.01 -5.78
N GLY A 102 -5.54 -7.32 -5.78
CA GLY A 102 -4.54 -6.55 -6.53
C GLY A 102 -4.86 -6.49 -8.02
N GLN A 103 -4.87 -5.28 -8.58
CA GLN A 103 -5.07 -5.01 -10.02
C GLN A 103 -4.04 -3.97 -10.46
N ALA A 104 -3.28 -4.24 -11.52
CA ALA A 104 -2.16 -3.41 -11.93
C ALA A 104 -2.58 -1.96 -12.24
N GLU A 105 -3.79 -1.78 -12.77
CA GLU A 105 -4.39 -0.49 -13.11
C GLU A 105 -4.53 0.41 -11.88
N HIS A 106 -4.87 -0.17 -10.72
CA HIS A 106 -4.99 0.59 -9.47
C HIS A 106 -3.64 1.15 -9.02
N TYR A 107 -2.57 0.38 -9.16
CA TYR A 107 -1.21 0.80 -8.79
C TYR A 107 -0.62 1.77 -9.82
N ALA A 108 -0.93 1.58 -11.10
CA ALA A 108 -0.58 2.53 -12.16
C ALA A 108 -1.22 3.89 -11.90
N LEU A 109 -2.50 3.92 -11.49
CA LEU A 109 -3.18 5.14 -11.10
C LEU A 109 -2.46 5.85 -9.93
N VAL A 110 -2.05 5.12 -8.88
CA VAL A 110 -1.29 5.70 -7.77
C VAL A 110 0.04 6.29 -8.25
N ALA A 111 0.76 5.57 -9.11
CA ALA A 111 2.02 6.05 -9.69
C ALA A 111 1.83 7.36 -10.47
N THR A 112 0.75 7.47 -11.26
CA THR A 112 0.40 8.69 -12.01
C THR A 112 -0.04 9.84 -11.08
N MET A 113 -0.73 9.53 -9.98
CA MET A 113 -1.24 10.55 -9.05
C MET A 113 -0.15 11.11 -8.13
N ALA A 114 0.88 10.33 -7.81
CA ALA A 114 1.92 10.76 -6.87
C ALA A 114 2.64 12.06 -7.30
N PRO A 115 3.10 12.22 -8.56
CA PRO A 115 3.67 13.48 -9.03
C PRO A 115 2.74 14.70 -8.89
N LEU A 116 1.43 14.51 -8.99
CA LEU A 116 0.43 15.58 -8.93
C LEU A 116 0.07 15.96 -7.49
N HIS A 117 0.02 14.98 -6.59
CA HIS A 117 -0.43 15.15 -5.21
C HIS A 117 0.71 15.18 -4.17
N GLY A 118 1.93 14.85 -4.57
CA GLY A 118 3.09 14.80 -3.71
C GLY A 118 3.13 13.54 -2.83
N ARG A 119 2.56 13.62 -1.62
CA ARG A 119 2.69 12.54 -0.61
C ARG A 119 1.41 11.71 -0.53
N ILE A 120 1.50 10.46 -0.97
CA ILE A 120 0.38 9.51 -0.98
C ILE A 120 0.60 8.43 0.07
N LEU A 121 -0.42 8.20 0.89
CA LEU A 121 -0.52 7.01 1.72
C LEU A 121 -1.44 5.99 1.03
N LEU A 122 -0.87 4.89 0.54
CA LEU A 122 -1.61 3.75 0.00
C LEU A 122 -1.77 2.69 1.09
N ILE A 123 -3.01 2.36 1.41
CA ILE A 123 -3.37 1.37 2.43
C ILE A 123 -3.97 0.18 1.71
N GLU A 124 -3.21 -0.91 1.63
CA GLU A 124 -3.75 -2.21 1.22
C GLU A 124 -4.34 -2.89 2.45
N THR A 125 -5.58 -3.36 2.38
CA THR A 125 -6.25 -3.91 3.56
C THR A 125 -7.39 -4.85 3.19
N GLY A 126 -7.92 -5.60 4.15
CA GLY A 126 -9.18 -6.33 3.99
C GLY A 126 -10.38 -5.37 3.91
N PHE A 127 -11.40 -5.73 3.12
CA PHE A 127 -12.64 -4.95 3.02
C PHE A 127 -13.31 -4.71 4.37
N HIS A 128 -13.22 -5.66 5.30
CA HIS A 128 -13.77 -5.53 6.64
C HIS A 128 -13.06 -4.46 7.51
N HIS A 129 -11.81 -4.09 7.19
CA HIS A 129 -11.06 -3.03 7.86
C HIS A 129 -11.19 -1.66 7.19
N HIS A 130 -11.75 -1.61 5.98
CA HIS A 130 -11.96 -0.36 5.24
C HIS A 130 -12.69 0.73 6.07
N PRO A 131 -13.79 0.44 6.78
CA PRO A 131 -14.50 1.45 7.58
C PRO A 131 -13.62 2.07 8.68
N ALA A 132 -12.75 1.26 9.32
CA ALA A 132 -11.88 1.73 10.39
C ALA A 132 -10.80 2.69 9.87
N TRP A 133 -10.23 2.41 8.69
CA TRP A 133 -9.31 3.33 8.03
C TRP A 133 -9.97 4.63 7.61
N LEU A 134 -11.18 4.56 7.07
CA LEU A 134 -11.95 5.74 6.69
C LEU A 134 -12.32 6.59 7.91
N GLU A 135 -12.71 5.95 9.02
CA GLU A 135 -12.99 6.62 10.29
C GLU A 135 -11.74 7.32 10.85
N LEU A 136 -10.58 6.65 10.81
CA LEU A 136 -9.33 7.26 11.24
C LEU A 136 -9.00 8.51 10.41
N ILE A 137 -9.08 8.41 9.08
CA ILE A 137 -8.76 9.52 8.17
C ILE A 137 -9.74 10.68 8.36
N SER A 138 -11.04 10.41 8.40
CA SER A 138 -12.06 11.45 8.57
C SER A 138 -11.94 12.20 9.90
N LYS A 139 -11.63 11.50 11.00
CA LYS A 139 -11.40 12.13 12.31
C LYS A 139 -10.13 12.98 12.35
N ARG A 140 -9.06 12.54 11.68
CA ARG A 140 -7.74 13.19 11.74
C ARG A 140 -7.60 14.33 10.72
N ARG A 141 -8.04 14.07 9.50
CA ARG A 141 -7.84 14.92 8.33
C ARG A 141 -9.13 14.91 7.49
N PRO A 142 -10.21 15.57 7.94
CA PRO A 142 -11.54 15.51 7.31
C PRO A 142 -11.59 16.06 5.87
N ARG A 143 -10.55 16.80 5.45
CA ARG A 143 -10.40 17.34 4.09
C ARG A 143 -9.36 16.61 3.25
N LEU A 144 -8.78 15.52 3.76
CA LEU A 144 -7.83 14.72 2.99
C LEU A 144 -8.58 14.07 1.82
N PRO A 145 -8.14 14.26 0.57
CA PRO A 145 -8.68 13.51 -0.55
C PRO A 145 -8.41 12.00 -0.35
N VAL A 146 -9.46 11.18 -0.43
CA VAL A 146 -9.37 9.72 -0.29
C VAL A 146 -9.95 9.06 -1.54
N LEU A 147 -9.14 8.27 -2.22
CA LEU A 147 -9.62 7.33 -3.23
C LEU A 147 -9.93 5.99 -2.56
N ASN A 148 -11.16 5.50 -2.69
CA ASN A 148 -11.58 4.20 -2.16
C ASN A 148 -11.68 3.21 -3.32
N ILE A 149 -10.92 2.13 -3.23
CA ILE A 149 -10.95 1.03 -4.18
C ILE A 149 -11.43 -0.20 -3.40
N VAL A 150 -12.71 -0.52 -3.53
CA VAL A 150 -13.38 -1.60 -2.80
C VAL A 150 -13.88 -2.67 -3.79
N PRO A 151 -14.17 -3.91 -3.33
CA PRO A 151 -14.67 -4.95 -4.21
C PRO A 151 -16.03 -4.56 -4.81
N PRO A 152 -16.40 -5.11 -5.98
CA PRO A 152 -17.76 -4.99 -6.50
C PRO A 152 -18.79 -5.50 -5.47
N PRO A 153 -20.05 -5.02 -5.51
CA PRO A 153 -21.11 -5.53 -4.64
C PRO A 153 -21.18 -7.06 -4.65
N GLY A 154 -21.28 -7.67 -3.46
CA GLY A 154 -21.34 -9.13 -3.28
C GLY A 154 -19.97 -9.84 -3.21
N HIS A 155 -18.85 -9.14 -3.37
CA HIS A 155 -17.50 -9.70 -3.26
C HIS A 155 -16.82 -9.29 -1.93
N GLN A 156 -15.95 -10.15 -1.40
CA GLN A 156 -15.16 -9.87 -0.19
C GLN A 156 -13.66 -9.96 -0.48
N HIS A 157 -12.87 -9.15 0.23
CA HIS A 157 -11.41 -9.22 0.23
C HIS A 157 -10.88 -9.27 1.68
N PRO A 158 -9.93 -10.18 2.00
CA PRO A 158 -9.43 -11.25 1.14
C PRO A 158 -10.55 -12.21 0.74
N ALA A 159 -10.40 -12.88 -0.41
CA ALA A 159 -11.34 -13.95 -0.78
C ALA A 159 -11.30 -15.03 0.31
N PRO A 160 -12.44 -15.63 0.72
CA PRO A 160 -12.42 -16.75 1.63
C PRO A 160 -11.50 -17.83 1.03
N SER A 161 -10.51 -18.27 1.80
CA SER A 161 -9.68 -19.40 1.40
C SER A 161 -10.61 -20.59 1.17
N SER A 162 -10.67 -21.12 -0.06
CA SER A 162 -11.34 -22.39 -0.31
C SER A 162 -10.80 -23.42 0.71
N PRO A 163 -11.65 -24.23 1.35
CA PRO A 163 -11.16 -25.32 2.18
C PRO A 163 -10.19 -26.15 1.33
N GLN A 164 -8.96 -26.34 1.81
CA GLN A 164 -8.06 -27.32 1.21
C GLN A 164 -8.78 -28.67 1.28
N GLU A 165 -9.18 -29.21 0.13
CA GLU A 165 -9.52 -30.64 0.04
C GLU A 165 -8.27 -31.41 0.46
N VAL A 166 -8.32 -31.93 1.68
CA VAL A 166 -7.35 -32.88 2.19
C VAL A 166 -7.63 -34.18 1.44
N HIS A 167 -6.78 -34.52 0.48
CA HIS A 167 -6.73 -35.83 -0.15
C HIS A 167 -5.65 -36.70 0.50
#